data_AF-A0A1F5BAL0-F1
#
_entry.id   AF-A0A1F5BAL0-F1
#
_cell.length_a   1.000
_cell.length_b   1.000
_cell.length_c   1.000
_cell.angle_alpha   90.00
_cell.angle_beta   90.00
_cell.angle_gamma   90.00
#
_symmetry.space_group_name_H-M   'P 1'
#
loop_
_entity.id
_entity.type
_entity.pdbx_description
1 polymer ?
#
loop_
_entity_poly.entity_id
_entity_poly.type
_entity_poly.pdbx_seq_one_letter_code
_entity_poly.pdbx_strand_id
1 'polypeptide(L)'
;MHFINASYTIFINTKYSRTGHLLQGRFKAILIQADSYARELSRYIHLNPVRAAIVRDPMDYRWSSYREFIGRRASPPWLSTVLVLSFFGNEQGKAQSRYAAYVAEAIGRADLNPMSKVGACSILGSEEFIKVAKNMICINNVDKREVPAIRGLKEMADLAAIQEAVEQVMKTKNKLTRNMTILICRKNTQITLGELSAHFRISKSAVSKISGQMGLLLEADDVLKKAMSDASDRAIKRKVESVDATPIRS
;
A
#
# COMPACT_ATOMS: atom_id res chain seq x y z
N MET A 1 9.61 -4.51 -10.84
CA MET A 1 8.89 -5.81 -10.96
C MET A 1 8.29 -6.09 -12.35
N HIS A 2 7.92 -5.07 -13.15
CA HIS A 2 7.31 -5.31 -14.47
C HIS A 2 8.14 -6.20 -15.40
N PHE A 3 9.44 -5.92 -15.54
CA PHE A 3 10.33 -6.70 -16.40
C PHE A 3 10.38 -8.19 -15.99
N ILE A 4 10.67 -8.49 -14.72
CA ILE A 4 10.75 -9.88 -14.22
C ILE A 4 9.45 -10.64 -14.48
N ASN A 5 8.31 -10.03 -14.12
CA ASN A 5 7.00 -10.66 -14.29
C ASN A 5 6.65 -10.89 -15.77
N ALA A 6 6.93 -9.92 -16.64
CA ALA A 6 6.67 -10.01 -18.07
C ALA A 6 7.56 -11.08 -18.72
N SER A 7 8.87 -11.01 -18.50
CA SER A 7 9.84 -11.97 -19.04
C SER A 7 9.53 -13.40 -18.61
N TYR A 8 9.18 -13.62 -17.33
CA TYR A 8 8.79 -14.94 -16.83
C TYR A 8 7.46 -15.43 -17.43
N THR A 9 6.46 -14.54 -17.54
CA THR A 9 5.17 -14.88 -18.18
C THR A 9 5.36 -15.29 -19.63
N ILE A 10 6.16 -14.52 -20.39
CA ILE A 10 6.49 -14.83 -21.78
C ILE A 10 7.19 -16.19 -21.86
N PHE A 11 8.23 -16.42 -21.06
CA PHE A 11 8.97 -17.67 -21.04
C PHE A 11 8.06 -18.88 -20.77
N ILE A 12 7.21 -18.82 -19.74
CA ILE A 12 6.30 -19.92 -19.38
C ILE A 12 5.23 -20.14 -20.46
N ASN A 13 4.64 -19.08 -20.99
CA ASN A 13 3.62 -19.20 -22.04
C ASN A 13 4.20 -19.82 -23.31
N THR A 14 5.39 -19.40 -23.72
CA THR A 14 6.10 -19.99 -24.87
C THR A 14 6.49 -21.45 -24.59
N LYS A 15 7.06 -21.75 -23.41
CA LYS A 15 7.53 -23.11 -23.07
C LYS A 15 6.41 -24.14 -23.02
N TYR A 16 5.22 -23.76 -22.53
CA TYR A 16 4.10 -24.68 -22.33
C TYR A 16 2.95 -24.46 -23.32
N SER A 17 3.17 -23.69 -24.40
CA SER A 17 2.14 -23.36 -25.39
C SER A 17 0.84 -22.82 -24.79
N ARG A 18 0.97 -21.95 -23.77
CA ARG A 18 -0.16 -21.32 -23.09
C ARG A 18 -0.35 -19.88 -23.57
N THR A 19 -1.57 -19.38 -23.45
CA THR A 19 -1.92 -17.98 -23.71
C THR A 19 -2.63 -17.38 -22.50
N GLY A 20 -2.54 -16.06 -22.35
CA GLY A 20 -3.21 -15.31 -21.28
C GLY A 20 -2.32 -15.01 -20.07
N HIS A 21 -2.95 -14.51 -19.00
CA HIS A 21 -2.27 -14.03 -17.81
C HIS A 21 -1.79 -15.19 -16.93
N LEU A 22 -0.50 -15.19 -16.57
CA LEU A 22 0.09 -16.17 -15.65
C LEU A 22 -0.04 -15.74 -14.18
N LEU A 23 0.16 -14.44 -13.90
CA LEU A 23 0.17 -13.89 -12.54
C LEU A 23 -1.17 -13.22 -12.23
N GLN A 24 -1.69 -13.47 -11.02
CA GLN A 24 -2.93 -12.85 -10.57
C GLN A 24 -2.64 -11.48 -9.91
N GLY A 25 -3.11 -10.42 -10.55
CA GLY A 25 -3.05 -9.05 -10.01
C GLY A 25 -1.68 -8.38 -10.13
N ARG A 26 -1.55 -7.22 -9.48
CA ARG A 26 -0.31 -6.42 -9.46
C ARG A 26 0.56 -6.82 -8.27
N PHE A 27 1.87 -6.67 -8.43
CA PHE A 27 2.83 -6.78 -7.34
C PHE A 27 2.47 -5.79 -6.21
N LYS A 28 2.56 -6.24 -4.97
CA LYS A 28 2.35 -5.41 -3.77
C LYS A 28 3.70 -5.11 -3.14
N ALA A 29 4.00 -3.83 -2.95
CA ALA A 29 5.14 -3.37 -2.17
C ALA A 29 4.65 -2.90 -0.81
N ILE A 30 5.23 -3.42 0.26
CA ILE A 30 4.92 -3.02 1.64
C ILE A 30 6.19 -2.41 2.22
N LEU A 31 6.08 -1.18 2.74
CA LEU A 31 7.16 -0.53 3.48
C LEU A 31 7.20 -1.10 4.89
N ILE A 32 8.39 -1.48 5.35
CA ILE A 32 8.54 -2.20 6.61
C ILE A 32 9.60 -1.51 7.46
N GLN A 33 9.28 -1.23 8.72
CA GLN A 33 10.27 -0.82 9.71
C GLN A 33 11.17 -2.02 10.04
N ALA A 34 12.43 -1.95 9.61
CA ALA A 34 13.34 -3.09 9.66
C ALA A 34 13.50 -3.66 11.09
N ASP A 35 13.73 -2.79 12.07
CA ASP A 35 14.09 -3.20 13.44
C ASP A 35 12.98 -3.96 14.15
N SER A 36 11.72 -3.62 13.88
CA SER A 36 10.55 -4.18 14.55
C SER A 36 9.88 -5.30 13.76
N TYR A 37 9.87 -5.24 12.42
CA TYR A 37 9.07 -6.15 11.59
C TYR A 37 9.87 -7.10 10.69
N ALA A 38 11.18 -6.94 10.51
CA ALA A 38 11.95 -7.83 9.63
C ALA A 38 11.93 -9.30 10.11
N ARG A 39 12.01 -9.53 11.43
CA ARG A 39 11.90 -10.88 12.03
C ARG A 39 10.56 -11.54 11.72
N GLU A 40 9.47 -10.80 11.96
CA GLU A 40 8.10 -11.26 11.75
C GLU A 40 7.83 -11.56 10.28
N LEU A 41 8.29 -10.69 9.38
CA LEU A 41 8.18 -10.89 7.95
C LEU A 41 8.95 -12.14 7.50
N SER A 42 10.18 -12.31 7.98
CA SER A 42 10.98 -13.48 7.64
C SER A 42 10.31 -14.78 8.08
N ARG A 43 9.76 -14.82 9.31
CA ARG A 43 8.96 -15.93 9.81
C ARG A 43 7.73 -16.19 8.96
N TYR A 44 7.00 -15.14 8.58
CA TYR A 44 5.85 -15.25 7.68
C TYR A 44 6.24 -15.89 6.34
N ILE A 45 7.31 -15.41 5.69
CA ILE A 45 7.78 -15.93 4.40
C ILE A 45 8.08 -17.42 4.49
N HIS A 46 8.82 -17.86 5.51
CA HIS A 46 9.20 -19.27 5.65
C HIS A 46 8.03 -20.15 6.10
N LEU A 47 7.01 -19.60 6.78
CA LEU A 47 5.79 -20.35 7.13
C LEU A 47 4.70 -20.33 6.06
N ASN A 48 4.81 -19.51 5.01
CA ASN A 48 3.79 -19.46 3.95
C ASN A 48 3.47 -20.83 3.33
N PRO A 49 4.45 -21.71 3.02
CA PRO A 49 4.16 -23.05 2.51
C PRO A 49 3.34 -23.90 3.48
N VAL A 50 3.59 -23.77 4.79
CA VAL A 50 2.84 -24.47 5.85
C VAL A 50 1.43 -23.90 5.97
N ARG A 51 1.30 -22.57 5.98
CA ARG A 51 0.00 -21.86 6.04
C ARG A 51 -0.87 -22.16 4.82
N ALA A 52 -0.26 -22.36 3.66
CA ALA A 52 -0.93 -22.77 2.43
C ALA A 52 -1.21 -24.28 2.35
N ALA A 53 -0.92 -25.04 3.42
CA ALA A 53 -1.08 -26.50 3.51
C ALA A 53 -0.33 -27.28 2.41
N ILE A 54 0.76 -26.72 1.88
CA ILE A 54 1.62 -27.39 0.88
C ILE A 54 2.53 -28.41 1.57
N VAL A 55 3.02 -28.08 2.77
CA VAL A 55 3.89 -28.91 3.61
C VAL A 55 3.48 -28.79 5.07
N ARG A 56 3.91 -29.73 5.92
CA ARG A 56 3.68 -29.67 7.38
C ARG A 56 4.81 -28.95 8.11
N ASP A 57 6.04 -29.09 7.62
CA ASP A 57 7.24 -28.44 8.15
C ASP A 57 7.83 -27.47 7.11
N PRO A 58 8.23 -26.24 7.48
CA PRO A 58 8.88 -25.32 6.54
C PRO A 58 10.17 -25.87 5.92
N MET A 59 10.87 -26.80 6.59
CA MET A 59 12.07 -27.48 6.09
C MET A 59 11.79 -28.38 4.88
N ASP A 60 10.58 -28.90 4.75
CA ASP A 60 10.17 -29.77 3.63
C ASP A 60 9.99 -28.97 2.33
N TYR A 61 9.78 -27.65 2.42
CA TYR A 61 9.57 -26.82 1.24
C TYR A 61 10.89 -26.39 0.59
N ARG A 62 11.30 -27.13 -0.45
CA ARG A 62 12.57 -26.94 -1.17
C ARG A 62 12.77 -25.57 -1.83
N TRP A 63 11.68 -24.85 -2.11
CA TRP A 63 11.70 -23.57 -2.83
C TRP A 63 11.65 -22.36 -1.89
N SER A 64 12.26 -22.48 -0.71
CA SER A 64 12.49 -21.38 0.23
C SER A 64 13.95 -21.32 0.64
N SER A 65 14.36 -20.18 1.18
CA SER A 65 15.66 -19.97 1.82
C SER A 65 15.72 -20.46 3.28
N TYR A 66 14.69 -21.14 3.78
CA TYR A 66 14.61 -21.48 5.20
C TYR A 66 15.81 -22.33 5.67
N ARG A 67 16.26 -23.26 4.82
CA ARG A 67 17.39 -24.16 5.11
C ARG A 67 18.71 -23.42 5.33
N GLU A 68 18.93 -22.32 4.63
CA GLU A 68 20.08 -21.43 4.83
C GLU A 68 19.99 -20.67 6.15
N PHE A 69 18.80 -20.21 6.51
CA PHE A 69 18.56 -19.49 7.76
C PHE A 69 18.74 -20.38 8.99
N ILE A 70 18.52 -21.69 8.87
CA ILE A 70 18.73 -22.65 9.97
C ILE A 70 20.05 -23.44 9.86
N GLY A 71 20.94 -23.07 8.92
CA GLY A 71 22.27 -23.69 8.78
C GLY A 71 22.27 -25.11 8.21
N ARG A 72 21.17 -25.56 7.60
CA ARG A 72 21.07 -26.87 6.92
C ARG A 72 21.57 -26.83 5.47
N ARG A 73 21.75 -25.63 4.90
CA ARG A 73 22.38 -25.40 3.60
C ARG A 73 23.29 -24.18 3.68
N ALA A 74 24.39 -24.19 2.93
CA ALA A 74 25.24 -23.02 2.80
C ALA A 74 24.52 -21.91 2.03
N SER A 75 24.63 -20.67 2.52
CA SER A 75 24.07 -19.52 1.82
C SER A 75 24.81 -19.27 0.51
N PRO A 76 24.12 -19.18 -0.64
CA PRO A 76 24.75 -18.75 -1.87
C PRO A 76 25.16 -17.26 -1.78
N PRO A 77 26.12 -16.78 -2.59
CA PRO A 77 26.66 -15.42 -2.49
C PRO A 77 25.63 -14.29 -2.61
N TRP A 78 24.50 -14.56 -3.27
CA TRP A 78 23.42 -13.60 -3.47
C TRP A 78 22.37 -13.60 -2.34
N LEU A 79 22.48 -14.50 -1.35
CA LEU A 79 21.55 -14.59 -0.22
C LEU A 79 22.21 -14.07 1.06
N SER A 80 21.71 -12.95 1.57
CA SER A 80 22.09 -12.45 2.90
C SER A 80 21.13 -12.95 3.97
N THR A 81 21.65 -13.68 4.95
CA THR A 81 20.91 -14.09 6.16
C THR A 81 21.24 -13.20 7.37
N VAL A 82 22.25 -12.35 7.25
CA VAL A 82 22.87 -11.60 8.36
C VAL A 82 21.86 -10.69 9.06
N LEU A 83 21.10 -9.91 8.30
CA LEU A 83 20.14 -8.94 8.87
C LEU A 83 19.12 -9.61 9.78
N VAL A 84 18.60 -10.78 9.40
CA VAL A 84 17.58 -11.45 10.19
C VAL A 84 18.21 -12.21 11.35
N LEU A 85 19.33 -12.90 11.12
CA LEU A 85 19.99 -13.69 12.15
C LEU A 85 20.59 -12.83 13.26
N SER A 86 21.00 -11.58 12.98
CA SER A 86 21.51 -10.66 13.99
C SER A 86 20.52 -10.39 15.13
N PHE A 87 19.21 -10.44 14.86
CA PHE A 87 18.19 -10.31 15.90
C PHE A 87 18.11 -11.50 16.87
N PHE A 88 18.78 -12.61 16.56
CA PHE A 88 18.80 -13.83 17.37
C PHE A 88 20.17 -14.05 18.06
N GLY A 89 21.07 -13.07 17.97
CA GLY A 89 22.38 -13.05 18.62
C GLY A 89 23.54 -13.02 17.63
N ASN A 90 24.74 -12.81 18.17
CA ASN A 90 25.95 -12.57 17.37
C ASN A 90 26.67 -13.87 16.95
N GLU A 91 26.38 -14.98 17.62
CA GLU A 91 26.99 -16.27 17.32
C GLU A 91 26.11 -17.05 16.34
N GLN A 92 26.64 -17.31 15.14
CA GLN A 92 25.88 -17.83 14.00
C GLN A 92 25.10 -19.12 14.33
N GLY A 93 25.73 -20.13 14.92
CA GLY A 93 25.04 -21.39 15.23
C GLY A 93 23.90 -21.24 16.24
N LYS A 94 24.09 -20.39 17.26
CA LYS A 94 23.04 -20.07 18.24
C LYS A 94 21.93 -19.25 17.62
N ALA A 95 22.25 -18.28 16.77
CA ALA A 95 21.27 -17.47 16.06
C ALA A 95 20.40 -18.32 15.13
N GLN A 96 20.99 -19.24 14.36
CA GLN A 96 20.27 -20.19 13.50
C GLN A 96 19.32 -21.08 14.32
N SER A 97 19.78 -21.60 15.45
CA SER A 97 18.96 -22.45 16.34
C SER A 97 17.79 -21.69 16.97
N ARG A 98 18.04 -20.46 17.46
CA ARG A 98 17.01 -19.58 18.01
C ARG A 98 16.00 -19.15 16.95
N TYR A 99 16.47 -18.89 15.72
CA TYR A 99 15.60 -18.58 14.59
C TYR A 99 14.69 -19.78 14.24
N ALA A 100 15.24 -21.00 14.21
CA ALA A 100 14.46 -22.21 13.98
C ALA A 100 13.36 -22.37 15.03
N ALA A 101 13.69 -22.20 16.32
CA ALA A 101 12.72 -22.25 17.41
C ALA A 101 11.63 -21.17 17.29
N TYR A 102 12.02 -19.94 16.98
CA TYR A 102 11.10 -18.81 16.78
C TYR A 102 10.11 -19.02 15.61
N VAL A 103 10.56 -19.68 14.53
CA VAL A 103 9.68 -20.06 13.41
C VAL A 103 8.75 -21.19 13.82
N ALA A 104 9.26 -22.22 14.51
CA ALA A 104 8.48 -23.36 14.96
C ALA A 104 7.35 -22.97 15.92
N GLU A 105 7.58 -22.01 16.82
CA GLU A 105 6.58 -21.47 17.76
C GLU A 105 5.31 -20.96 17.06
N ALA A 106 5.43 -20.46 15.83
CA ALA A 106 4.30 -19.91 15.08
C ALA A 106 3.60 -20.92 14.14
N ILE A 107 4.03 -22.19 14.14
CA ILE A 107 3.33 -23.25 13.40
C ILE A 107 1.94 -23.44 14.04
N GLY A 108 0.89 -23.41 13.21
CA GLY A 108 -0.50 -23.51 13.68
C GLY A 108 -1.06 -22.23 14.34
N ARG A 109 -0.26 -21.17 14.48
CA ARG A 109 -0.67 -19.90 15.09
C ARG A 109 -1.12 -18.88 14.03
N ALA A 110 -2.42 -18.88 13.74
CA ALA A 110 -3.04 -17.97 12.79
C ALA A 110 -2.98 -16.50 13.24
N ASP A 111 -3.00 -16.25 14.55
CA ASP A 111 -2.91 -14.95 15.21
C ASP A 111 -1.58 -14.22 14.97
N LEU A 112 -0.50 -14.96 14.72
CA LEU A 112 0.83 -14.42 14.45
C LEU A 112 1.06 -14.06 12.97
N ASN A 113 0.00 -13.90 12.17
CA ASN A 113 0.12 -13.46 10.78
C ASN A 113 0.35 -11.94 10.72
N PRO A 114 1.53 -11.42 10.36
CA PRO A 114 1.76 -9.98 10.27
C PRO A 114 0.87 -9.31 9.21
N MET A 115 0.36 -10.07 8.23
CA MET A 115 -0.54 -9.56 7.21
C MET A 115 -1.92 -9.17 7.74
N SER A 116 -2.34 -9.67 8.92
CA SER A 116 -3.60 -9.22 9.53
C SER A 116 -3.51 -7.78 10.05
N LYS A 117 -2.29 -7.32 10.38
CA LYS A 117 -2.00 -5.95 10.83
C LYS A 117 -1.71 -4.99 9.68
N VAL A 118 -1.57 -5.50 8.46
CA VAL A 118 -1.51 -4.67 7.25
C VAL A 118 -2.93 -4.17 6.97
N GLY A 119 -3.28 -3.00 7.51
CA GLY A 119 -4.52 -2.32 7.13
C GLY A 119 -4.53 -1.90 5.65
N ALA A 120 -5.44 -0.98 5.27
CA ALA A 120 -5.49 -0.43 3.90
C ALA A 120 -4.20 0.29 3.45
N CYS A 121 -3.23 0.44 4.35
CA CYS A 121 -1.93 1.05 4.17
C CYS A 121 -0.86 -0.03 3.99
N SER A 122 -0.08 0.01 2.91
CA SER A 122 1.05 -0.91 2.71
C SER A 122 2.28 -0.50 3.53
N ILE A 123 2.11 -0.21 4.82
CA ILE A 123 3.17 0.12 5.77
C ILE A 123 3.01 -0.77 6.99
N LEU A 124 4.10 -1.42 7.41
CA LEU A 124 4.23 -2.19 8.63
C LEU A 124 5.31 -1.55 9.51
N GLY A 125 4.94 -1.12 10.71
CA GLY A 125 5.83 -0.44 11.65
C GLY A 125 5.09 -0.02 12.91
N SER A 126 5.79 0.70 13.79
CA SER A 126 5.16 1.40 14.91
C SER A 126 4.24 2.52 14.40
N GLU A 127 3.36 3.03 15.25
CA GLU A 127 2.47 4.15 14.89
C GLU A 127 3.27 5.39 14.47
N GLU A 128 4.38 5.67 15.15
CA GLU A 128 5.30 6.75 14.83
C GLU A 128 5.93 6.54 13.45
N PHE A 129 6.39 5.32 13.15
CA PHE A 129 6.94 5.00 11.84
C PHE A 129 5.91 5.17 10.73
N ILE A 130 4.68 4.72 10.96
CA ILE A 130 3.58 4.89 10.00
C ILE A 130 3.32 6.39 9.75
N LYS A 131 3.32 7.23 10.79
CA LYS A 131 3.15 8.68 10.67
C LYS A 131 4.28 9.34 9.87
N VAL A 132 5.54 9.01 10.19
CA VAL A 132 6.71 9.54 9.47
C VAL A 132 6.69 9.11 8.01
N ALA A 133 6.44 7.83 7.74
CA ALA A 133 6.38 7.29 6.38
C ALA A 133 5.25 7.91 5.56
N LYS A 134 4.06 8.11 6.16
CA LYS A 134 2.95 8.86 5.53
C LYS A 134 3.36 10.27 5.13
N ASN A 135 4.02 11.00 6.03
CA ASN A 135 4.47 12.37 5.77
C ASN A 135 5.49 12.43 4.62
N MET A 136 6.51 11.56 4.63
CA MET A 136 7.51 11.50 3.55
C MET A 136 6.88 11.20 2.18
N ILE A 137 5.94 10.25 2.14
CA ILE A 137 5.22 9.87 0.91
C ILE A 137 4.37 11.04 0.39
N CYS A 138 3.70 11.79 1.29
CA CYS A 138 2.90 12.95 0.92
C CYS A 138 3.75 14.12 0.39
N ILE A 139 4.94 14.34 0.94
CA ILE A 139 5.85 15.42 0.55
C ILE A 139 6.47 15.16 -0.83
N ASN A 140 6.89 13.92 -1.11
CA ASN A 140 7.65 13.59 -2.32
C ASN A 140 6.79 13.39 -3.58
N ASN A 141 5.48 13.64 -3.52
CA ASN A 141 4.54 13.57 -4.65
C ASN A 141 4.70 12.32 -5.54
N VAL A 142 4.92 11.17 -4.89
CA VAL A 142 5.21 9.88 -5.54
C VAL A 142 4.06 9.51 -6.50
N ASP A 143 4.40 9.05 -7.71
CA ASP A 143 3.40 8.68 -8.71
C ASP A 143 2.49 7.56 -8.18
N LYS A 144 1.21 7.90 -8.02
CA LYS A 144 0.13 7.02 -7.54
C LYS A 144 -0.13 5.83 -8.48
N ARG A 145 0.45 5.81 -9.68
CA ARG A 145 0.41 4.68 -10.60
C ARG A 145 1.43 3.60 -10.22
N GLU A 146 2.58 4.00 -9.69
CA GLU A 146 3.67 3.08 -9.33
C GLU A 146 3.45 2.42 -7.98
N VAL A 147 2.83 3.14 -7.03
CA VAL A 147 2.53 2.61 -5.70
C VAL A 147 1.05 2.87 -5.33
N PRO A 148 0.12 1.99 -5.77
CA PRO A 148 -1.32 2.14 -5.51
C PRO A 148 -1.68 2.23 -4.02
N ALA A 149 -0.85 1.64 -3.16
CA ALA A 149 -0.98 1.68 -1.70
C ALA A 149 -0.99 3.10 -1.11
N ILE A 150 -0.37 4.06 -1.81
CA ILE A 150 -0.34 5.48 -1.41
C ILE A 150 -1.75 6.09 -1.39
N ARG A 151 -2.68 5.53 -2.19
CA ARG A 151 -4.08 5.99 -2.20
C ARG A 151 -4.82 5.76 -0.88
N GLY A 152 -4.36 4.83 -0.04
CA GLY A 152 -4.90 4.60 1.30
C GLY A 152 -4.23 5.40 2.41
N LEU A 153 -3.13 6.12 2.11
CA LEU A 153 -2.28 6.79 3.11
C LEU A 153 -2.59 8.28 3.32
N LYS A 154 -3.22 8.95 2.35
CA LYS A 154 -3.66 10.34 2.53
C LYS A 154 -4.88 10.36 3.46
N GLU A 155 -4.92 11.28 4.41
CA GLU A 155 -6.15 11.63 5.11
C GLU A 155 -7.20 12.05 4.07
N MET A 156 -8.29 11.28 4.01
CA MET A 156 -9.26 11.38 2.94
C MET A 156 -10.39 12.26 3.41
N ALA A 157 -10.47 13.51 2.94
CA ALA A 157 -11.65 14.33 3.14
C ALA A 157 -12.87 13.61 2.56
N ASP A 158 -14.03 13.69 3.22
CA ASP A 158 -15.25 13.14 2.64
C ASP A 158 -15.76 14.03 1.49
N LEU A 159 -16.69 13.50 0.70
CA LEU A 159 -17.24 14.19 -0.46
C LEU A 159 -17.92 15.52 -0.08
N ALA A 160 -18.57 15.58 1.07
CA ALA A 160 -19.29 16.76 1.53
C ALA A 160 -18.31 17.87 1.94
N ALA A 161 -17.27 17.53 2.70
CA ALA A 161 -16.20 18.43 3.10
C ALA A 161 -15.45 18.99 1.89
N ILE A 162 -15.18 18.16 0.87
CA ILE A 162 -14.58 18.63 -0.39
C ILE A 162 -15.53 19.56 -1.14
N GLN A 163 -16.80 19.19 -1.25
CA GLN A 163 -17.78 20.02 -1.95
C GLN A 163 -17.91 21.39 -1.29
N GLU A 164 -18.02 21.45 0.03
CA GLU A 164 -18.13 22.70 0.77
C GLU A 164 -16.84 23.54 0.67
N ALA A 165 -15.66 22.93 0.79
CA ALA A 165 -14.38 23.64 0.65
C ALA A 165 -14.22 24.24 -0.75
N VAL A 166 -14.60 23.50 -1.80
CA VAL A 166 -14.56 24.01 -3.17
C VAL A 166 -15.57 25.13 -3.38
N GLU A 167 -16.79 25.02 -2.85
CA GLU A 167 -17.80 26.08 -2.91
C GLU A 167 -17.33 27.36 -2.21
N GLN A 168 -16.65 27.26 -1.07
CA GLN A 168 -16.10 28.42 -0.35
C GLN A 168 -14.97 29.12 -1.13
N VAL A 169 -14.07 28.36 -1.76
CA VAL A 169 -12.93 28.92 -2.51
C VAL A 169 -13.41 29.52 -3.83
N MET A 170 -14.24 28.79 -4.57
CA MET A 170 -14.70 29.20 -5.90
C MET A 170 -15.80 30.27 -5.84
N LYS A 171 -16.49 30.43 -4.70
CA LYS A 171 -17.60 31.37 -4.46
C LYS A 171 -18.70 31.35 -5.52
N THR A 172 -18.78 30.28 -6.29
CA THR A 172 -19.68 30.13 -7.44
C THR A 172 -20.18 28.68 -7.49
N LYS A 173 -21.44 28.49 -7.92
CA LYS A 173 -22.05 27.17 -8.11
C LYS A 173 -22.24 26.90 -9.60
N ASN A 174 -21.13 26.77 -10.32
CA ASN A 174 -21.14 26.55 -11.77
C ASN A 174 -20.48 25.21 -12.16
N LYS A 175 -20.44 24.93 -13.47
CA LYS A 175 -19.83 23.72 -14.03
C LYS A 175 -18.36 23.57 -13.64
N LEU A 176 -17.62 24.67 -13.50
CA LEU A 176 -16.21 24.67 -13.12
C LEU A 176 -16.05 24.22 -11.66
N THR A 177 -16.87 24.72 -10.74
CA THR A 177 -16.91 24.27 -9.33
C THR A 177 -17.14 22.77 -9.24
N ARG A 178 -18.16 22.24 -9.94
CA ARG A 178 -18.44 20.80 -9.98
C ARG A 178 -17.25 19.99 -10.51
N ASN A 179 -16.66 20.45 -11.61
CA ASN A 179 -15.54 19.77 -12.24
C ASN A 179 -14.30 19.76 -11.34
N MET A 180 -14.06 20.85 -10.60
CA MET A 180 -13.03 20.96 -9.58
C MET A 180 -13.28 19.97 -8.44
N THR A 181 -14.50 19.90 -7.90
CA THR A 181 -14.89 18.95 -6.85
C THR A 181 -14.63 17.51 -7.30
N ILE A 182 -15.03 17.15 -8.53
CA ILE A 182 -14.78 15.82 -9.12
C ILE A 182 -13.27 15.53 -9.18
N LEU A 183 -12.46 16.47 -9.64
CA LEU A 183 -11.01 16.29 -9.74
C LEU A 183 -10.36 16.13 -8.36
N ILE A 184 -10.74 16.95 -7.39
CA ILE A 184 -10.21 16.89 -6.02
C ILE A 184 -10.61 15.57 -5.36
N CYS A 185 -11.86 15.13 -5.52
CA CYS A 185 -12.29 13.80 -5.07
C CYS A 185 -11.44 12.70 -5.70
N ARG A 186 -11.24 12.74 -7.01
CA ARG A 186 -10.39 11.76 -7.73
C ARG A 186 -8.94 11.74 -7.26
N LYS A 187 -8.41 12.89 -6.79
CA LYS A 187 -7.02 13.00 -6.31
C LYS A 187 -6.89 12.63 -4.84
N ASN A 188 -7.88 12.93 -4.01
CA ASN A 188 -7.75 12.92 -2.55
C ASN A 188 -8.71 11.95 -1.86
N THR A 189 -9.59 11.24 -2.59
CA THR A 189 -10.50 10.24 -2.04
C THR A 189 -10.44 8.90 -2.79
N GLN A 190 -11.10 7.88 -2.22
CA GLN A 190 -11.19 6.50 -2.74
C GLN A 190 -12.52 6.27 -3.47
N ILE A 191 -13.32 7.33 -3.58
CA ILE A 191 -14.60 7.32 -4.26
C ILE A 191 -14.41 6.85 -5.70
N THR A 192 -15.19 5.85 -6.06
CA THR A 192 -15.22 5.24 -7.37
C THR A 192 -15.86 6.18 -8.40
N LEU A 193 -15.60 5.92 -9.69
CA LEU A 193 -16.31 6.62 -10.76
C LEU A 193 -17.83 6.40 -10.69
N GLY A 194 -18.27 5.25 -10.17
CA GLY A 194 -19.69 4.95 -9.98
C GLY A 194 -20.34 5.81 -8.91
N GLU A 195 -19.67 5.99 -7.77
CA GLU A 195 -20.14 6.85 -6.69
C GLU A 195 -20.19 8.33 -7.11
N LEU A 196 -19.17 8.83 -7.83
CA LEU A 196 -19.20 10.20 -8.40
C LEU A 196 -20.31 10.35 -9.44
N SER A 197 -20.49 9.34 -10.27
CA SER A 197 -21.50 9.31 -11.32
C SER A 197 -22.90 9.40 -10.71
N ALA A 198 -23.16 8.65 -9.64
CA ALA A 198 -24.40 8.69 -8.89
C ALA A 198 -24.60 10.05 -8.18
N HIS A 199 -23.58 10.55 -7.46
CA HIS A 199 -23.67 11.81 -6.70
C HIS A 199 -23.93 13.01 -7.59
N PHE A 200 -23.16 13.16 -8.67
CA PHE A 200 -23.27 14.30 -9.59
C PHE A 200 -24.29 14.09 -10.72
N ARG A 201 -24.97 12.94 -10.75
CA ARG A 201 -25.95 12.56 -11.78
C ARG A 201 -25.41 12.73 -13.22
N ILE A 202 -24.18 12.26 -13.45
CA ILE A 202 -23.49 12.28 -14.76
C ILE A 202 -22.93 10.89 -15.07
N SER A 203 -22.70 10.57 -16.35
CA SER A 203 -22.16 9.25 -16.73
C SER A 203 -20.72 9.04 -16.23
N LYS A 204 -20.34 7.77 -15.96
CA LYS A 204 -18.95 7.41 -15.60
C LYS A 204 -17.92 7.92 -16.63
N SER A 205 -18.28 7.91 -17.91
CA SER A 205 -17.45 8.44 -18.99
C SER A 205 -17.28 9.96 -18.92
N ALA A 206 -18.32 10.70 -18.53
CA ALA A 206 -18.24 12.14 -18.30
C ALA A 206 -17.32 12.47 -17.11
N VAL A 207 -17.41 11.73 -16.00
CA VAL A 207 -16.51 11.90 -14.83
C VAL A 207 -15.04 11.73 -15.25
N SER A 208 -14.75 10.72 -16.08
CA SER A 208 -13.39 10.47 -16.58
C SER A 208 -12.90 11.60 -17.49
N LYS A 209 -13.73 12.07 -18.43
CA LYS A 209 -13.39 13.19 -19.33
C LYS A 209 -13.13 14.48 -18.57
N ILE A 210 -13.98 14.81 -17.59
CA ILE A 210 -13.84 15.99 -16.73
C ILE A 210 -12.49 15.98 -16.02
N SER A 211 -12.08 14.83 -15.47
CA SER A 211 -10.79 14.71 -14.77
C SER A 211 -9.61 15.02 -15.69
N GLY A 212 -9.65 14.55 -16.95
CA GLY A 212 -8.61 14.84 -17.94
C GLY A 212 -8.60 16.31 -18.38
N GLN A 213 -9.78 16.86 -18.70
CA GLN A 213 -9.92 18.26 -19.12
C GLN A 213 -9.48 19.25 -18.03
N MET A 214 -9.86 19.00 -16.77
CA MET A 214 -9.42 19.83 -15.64
C MET A 214 -7.91 19.73 -15.41
N GLY A 215 -7.28 18.58 -15.68
CA GLY A 215 -5.83 18.45 -15.61
C GLY A 215 -5.13 19.44 -16.53
N LEU A 216 -5.54 19.49 -17.80
CA LEU A 216 -5.00 20.42 -18.80
C LEU A 216 -5.31 21.89 -18.44
N LEU A 217 -6.53 22.16 -17.95
CA LEU A 217 -6.92 23.51 -17.56
C LEU A 217 -6.06 24.08 -16.41
N LEU A 218 -5.67 23.23 -15.45
CA LEU A 218 -4.83 23.60 -14.31
C LEU A 218 -3.35 23.78 -14.68
N GLU A 219 -2.91 23.23 -15.81
CA GLU A 219 -1.56 23.49 -16.34
C GLU A 219 -1.48 24.88 -16.97
N ALA A 220 -2.60 25.41 -17.47
CA ALA A 220 -2.69 26.70 -18.14
C ALA A 220 -3.12 27.86 -17.22
N ASP A 221 -3.67 27.59 -16.02
CA ASP A 221 -4.22 28.61 -15.11
C ASP A 221 -3.70 28.44 -13.68
N ASP A 222 -2.73 29.29 -13.31
CA ASP A 222 -2.11 29.31 -11.99
C ASP A 222 -3.08 29.74 -10.86
N VAL A 223 -4.06 30.59 -11.17
CA VAL A 223 -5.07 31.02 -10.18
C VAL A 223 -5.96 29.83 -9.84
N LEU A 224 -6.38 29.08 -10.85
CA LEU A 224 -7.18 27.88 -10.68
C LEU A 224 -6.40 26.76 -9.97
N LYS A 225 -5.11 26.64 -10.26
CA LYS A 225 -4.19 25.73 -9.57
C LYS A 225 -4.04 26.05 -8.10
N LYS A 226 -3.89 27.34 -7.76
CA LYS A 226 -3.86 27.81 -6.37
C LYS A 226 -5.19 27.54 -5.66
N ALA A 227 -6.32 27.85 -6.30
CA ALA A 227 -7.65 27.56 -5.77
C ALA A 227 -7.87 26.06 -5.50
N MET A 228 -7.38 25.18 -6.37
CA MET A 228 -7.43 23.73 -6.15
C MET A 228 -6.62 23.31 -4.92
N SER A 229 -5.43 23.89 -4.72
CA SER A 229 -4.59 23.62 -3.55
C SER A 229 -5.29 24.06 -2.27
N ASP A 230 -5.77 25.31 -2.25
CA ASP A 230 -6.45 25.91 -1.09
C ASP A 230 -7.71 25.12 -0.70
N ALA A 231 -8.50 24.68 -1.69
CA ALA A 231 -9.69 23.86 -1.45
C ALA A 231 -9.33 22.45 -0.93
N SER A 232 -8.24 21.87 -1.42
CA SER A 232 -7.76 20.56 -0.95
C SER A 232 -7.30 20.62 0.50
N ASP A 233 -6.52 21.66 0.86
CA ASP A 233 -5.98 21.82 2.20
C ASP A 233 -7.09 22.10 3.23
N ARG A 234 -8.08 22.92 2.87
CA ARG A 234 -9.28 23.18 3.69
C ARG A 234 -10.09 21.91 3.95
N ALA A 235 -10.30 21.11 2.91
CA ALA A 235 -11.06 19.87 3.03
C ALA A 235 -10.38 18.84 3.96
N ILE A 236 -9.05 18.80 3.95
CA ILE A 236 -8.26 17.92 4.83
C ILE A 236 -8.31 18.44 6.29
N LYS A 237 -8.07 19.74 6.52
CA LYS A 237 -8.07 20.33 7.87
C LYS A 237 -9.39 20.15 8.63
N ARG A 238 -10.53 20.35 7.96
CA ARG A 238 -11.86 20.21 8.59
C ARG A 238 -12.16 18.81 9.11
N LYS A 239 -11.57 17.78 8.49
CA LYS A 239 -11.75 16.41 8.95
C LYS A 239 -11.01 16.15 10.26
N VAL A 240 -9.81 16.72 10.42
CA VAL A 240 -9.03 16.65 11.66
C VAL A 240 -9.84 17.22 12.83
N GLU A 241 -10.45 18.39 12.63
CA GLU A 241 -11.29 19.04 13.65
C GLU A 241 -12.58 18.24 13.98
N SER A 242 -13.15 17.53 13.01
CA SER A 242 -14.35 16.71 13.23
C SER A 242 -14.10 15.39 13.97
N VAL A 243 -12.87 14.86 13.91
CA VAL A 243 -12.49 13.60 14.57
C VAL A 243 -12.22 13.84 16.06
N ASP A 244 -11.60 14.97 16.40
CA ASP A 244 -11.33 15.39 17.79
C ASP A 244 -12.60 15.78 18.58
N ALA A 245 -13.75 15.96 17.90
CA ALA A 245 -15.02 16.33 18.52
C ALA A 245 -15.87 15.14 18.99
N THR A 246 -15.39 13.89 18.88
CA THR A 246 -16.14 12.73 19.36
C THR A 246 -15.85 12.53 20.86
N PRO A 247 -16.82 12.72 21.78
CA PRO A 247 -16.57 12.46 23.19
C PRO A 247 -16.33 10.95 23.34
N ILE A 248 -15.22 10.60 23.97
CA ILE A 248 -14.98 9.25 24.48
C ILE A 248 -16.19 8.92 25.36
N ARG A 249 -17.10 8.07 24.86
CA ARG A 249 -18.16 7.51 25.68
C ARG A 249 -17.49 6.65 26.74
N SER A 250 -17.48 7.18 27.96
CA SER A 250 -17.20 6.51 29.23
C SER A 250 -18.05 5.27 29.43
#